data_AF-A0A519T0P9-F1
#
_entry.id   AF-A0A519T0P9-F1
#
_cell.length_a   1.000
_cell.length_b   1.000
_cell.length_c   1.000
_cell.angle_alpha   90.00
_cell.angle_beta   90.00
_cell.angle_gamma   90.00
#
_symmetry.space_group_name_H-M   'P 1'
#
loop_
_entity.id
_entity.type
_entity.pdbx_description
1 polymer ?
#
loop_
_entity_poly.entity_id
_entity_poly.type
_entity_poly.pdbx_seq_one_letter_code
_entity_poly.pdbx_strand_id
1 'polypeptide(L)'
;MRFHQSPSSSALNDKQQVLAEIRWCVSANVKSKATIRWLLTILVQTTDGHIRNQAALALGDLRIQEAVPVIIHLLATEATATNRGSLLFALLSLNYCAHLNAIASQLGSNVYEVLEMTIQLLEQLPRRLKARQTREAIRQLEQLATNAVNTRYVTQGLRLLKEVTYPKV
;
A
#
# COMPACT_ATOMS: atom_id res chain seq x y z
N MET A 1 -30.11 19.20 7.72
CA MET A 1 -29.53 18.96 6.37
C MET A 1 -28.40 19.96 6.16
N ARG A 2 -27.13 19.55 6.29
CA ARG A 2 -25.98 20.41 5.97
C ARG A 2 -25.48 20.04 4.58
N PHE A 3 -25.65 20.96 3.64
CA PHE A 3 -25.07 20.88 2.30
C PHE A 3 -23.55 21.05 2.43
N HIS A 4 -22.78 20.00 2.22
CA HIS A 4 -21.33 20.11 2.07
C HIS A 4 -21.01 20.32 0.60
N GLN A 5 -20.73 21.58 0.26
CA GLN A 5 -20.01 21.95 -0.96
C GLN A 5 -18.64 21.26 -0.98
N SER A 6 -18.13 21.00 -2.19
CA SER A 6 -16.75 20.53 -2.38
C SER A 6 -15.75 21.48 -1.69
N PRO A 7 -14.72 21.01 -0.97
CA PRO A 7 -13.83 21.92 -0.28
C PRO A 7 -12.96 22.67 -1.30
N SER A 8 -13.14 23.99 -1.34
CA SER A 8 -12.24 24.94 -1.98
C SER A 8 -10.86 24.88 -1.31
N SER A 9 -9.83 24.90 -2.15
CA SER A 9 -8.41 24.93 -1.81
C SER A 9 -8.02 26.25 -1.13
N SER A 10 -7.94 26.28 0.20
CA SER A 10 -7.19 27.32 0.91
C SER A 10 -6.89 26.88 2.35
N ALA A 11 -5.60 26.64 2.62
CA ALA A 11 -4.99 26.25 3.90
C ALA A 11 -5.42 24.87 4.45
N LEU A 12 -4.45 24.00 4.67
CA LEU A 12 -4.63 22.80 5.46
C LEU A 12 -5.04 23.24 6.87
N ASN A 13 -6.34 23.21 7.15
CA ASN A 13 -6.91 23.44 8.47
C ASN A 13 -6.25 22.48 9.49
N ASP A 14 -6.26 22.87 10.78
CA ASP A 14 -5.70 22.14 11.92
C ASP A 14 -5.64 20.61 11.70
N LYS A 15 -4.48 19.99 11.98
CA LYS A 15 -4.24 18.55 11.86
C LYS A 15 -5.43 17.73 12.36
N GLN A 16 -6.03 18.12 13.48
CA GLN A 16 -7.17 17.41 14.04
C GLN A 16 -8.43 17.46 13.16
N GLN A 17 -8.67 18.57 12.48
CA GLN A 17 -9.77 18.70 11.53
C GLN A 17 -9.56 17.78 10.33
N VAL A 18 -8.37 17.77 9.73
CA VAL A 18 -8.06 16.88 8.59
C VAL A 18 -8.27 15.42 8.99
N LEU A 19 -7.77 15.03 10.16
CA LEU A 19 -7.96 13.67 10.67
C LEU A 19 -9.44 13.34 10.95
N ALA A 20 -10.21 14.30 11.48
CA ALA A 20 -11.64 14.12 11.70
C ALA A 20 -12.41 13.93 10.38
N GLU A 21 -12.05 14.70 9.35
CA GLU A 21 -12.63 14.60 8.01
C GLU A 21 -12.30 13.26 7.34
N ILE A 22 -11.04 12.79 7.42
CA ILE A 22 -10.66 11.46 6.94
C ILE A 22 -11.49 10.37 7.64
N ARG A 23 -11.57 10.42 8.98
CA ARG A 23 -12.37 9.46 9.77
C ARG A 23 -13.83 9.46 9.38
N TRP A 24 -14.41 10.64 9.15
CA TRP A 24 -15.79 10.77 8.72
C TRP A 24 -16.02 10.18 7.33
N CYS A 25 -15.10 10.40 6.38
CA CYS A 25 -15.20 9.81 5.04
C CYS A 25 -15.28 8.28 5.12
N VAL A 26 -14.48 7.66 5.99
CA VAL A 26 -14.50 6.21 6.20
C VAL A 26 -15.78 5.76 6.89
N SER A 27 -16.17 6.38 8.01
CA SER A 27 -17.34 5.96 8.78
C SER A 27 -18.67 6.12 8.02
N ALA A 28 -18.78 7.17 7.21
CA ALA A 28 -19.92 7.40 6.33
C ALA A 28 -19.79 6.73 4.96
N ASN A 29 -18.71 5.97 4.73
CA ASN A 29 -18.43 5.24 3.48
C ASN A 29 -18.51 6.13 2.22
N VAL A 30 -17.94 7.34 2.29
CA VAL A 30 -18.05 8.37 1.25
C VAL A 30 -17.04 8.14 0.14
N LYS A 31 -17.52 7.71 -1.03
CA LYS A 31 -16.69 7.41 -2.22
C LYS A 31 -16.94 8.37 -3.38
N SER A 32 -17.28 9.62 -3.08
CA SER A 32 -17.47 10.64 -4.11
C SER A 32 -16.14 10.93 -4.84
N LYS A 33 -16.20 11.30 -6.11
CA LYS A 33 -15.01 11.68 -6.89
C LYS A 33 -14.20 12.81 -6.25
N ALA A 34 -14.89 13.74 -5.58
CA ALA A 34 -14.25 14.84 -4.85
C ALA A 34 -13.48 14.31 -3.63
N THR A 35 -14.10 13.44 -2.84
CA THR A 35 -13.48 12.80 -1.66
C THR A 35 -12.26 11.97 -2.05
N ILE A 36 -12.38 11.16 -3.11
CA ILE A 36 -11.27 10.35 -3.62
C ILE A 36 -10.09 11.23 -4.03
N ARG A 37 -10.34 12.28 -4.82
CA ARG A 37 -9.30 13.24 -5.22
C ARG A 37 -8.64 13.89 -4.02
N TRP A 38 -9.44 14.32 -3.04
CA TRP A 38 -8.93 14.96 -1.83
C TRP A 38 -8.04 14.01 -1.01
N LEU A 39 -8.45 12.77 -0.78
CA LEU A 39 -7.63 11.76 -0.08
C LEU A 39 -6.32 11.47 -0.83
N LEU A 40 -6.37 11.35 -2.16
CA LEU A 40 -5.16 11.16 -2.99
C LEU A 40 -4.22 12.37 -2.93
N THR A 41 -4.77 13.59 -2.93
CA THR A 41 -3.99 14.82 -2.75
C THR A 41 -3.29 14.83 -1.39
N ILE A 42 -3.99 14.49 -0.31
CA ILE A 42 -3.40 14.38 1.03
C ILE A 42 -2.29 13.34 1.04
N LEU A 43 -2.55 12.14 0.50
CA LEU A 43 -1.60 11.03 0.46
C LEU A 43 -0.26 11.44 -0.17
N VAL A 44 -0.27 12.30 -1.19
CA VAL A 44 0.94 12.75 -1.87
C VAL A 44 1.54 14.00 -1.21
N GLN A 45 0.75 15.03 -0.95
CA GLN A 45 1.26 16.38 -0.68
C GLN A 45 1.49 16.70 0.80
N THR A 46 0.87 15.97 1.74
CA THR A 46 1.10 16.23 3.17
C THR A 46 2.58 16.05 3.52
N THR A 47 3.10 16.80 4.48
CA THR A 47 4.42 16.57 5.08
C THR A 47 4.31 15.79 6.39
N ASP A 48 3.10 15.69 6.97
CA ASP A 48 2.84 14.97 8.20
C ASP A 48 2.61 13.48 7.89
N GLY A 49 3.54 12.63 8.35
CA GLY A 49 3.47 11.18 8.14
C GLY A 49 2.24 10.52 8.77
N HIS A 50 1.71 11.04 9.87
CA HIS A 50 0.50 10.50 10.49
C HIS A 50 -0.73 10.81 9.62
N ILE A 51 -0.87 12.04 9.12
CA ILE A 51 -1.93 12.39 8.16
C ILE A 51 -1.81 11.51 6.90
N ARG A 52 -0.59 11.30 6.39
CA ARG A 52 -0.35 10.44 5.22
C ARG A 52 -0.84 9.01 5.45
N ASN A 53 -0.49 8.43 6.59
CA ASN A 53 -0.90 7.07 6.95
C ASN A 53 -2.42 6.97 7.02
N GLN A 54 -3.08 7.93 7.66
CA GLN A 54 -4.53 7.94 7.78
C GLN A 54 -5.22 8.07 6.41
N ALA A 55 -4.67 8.88 5.50
CA ALA A 55 -5.17 8.94 4.13
C ALA A 55 -5.01 7.63 3.37
N ALA A 56 -3.85 6.96 3.50
CA ALA A 56 -3.62 5.65 2.88
C ALA A 56 -4.58 4.59 3.41
N LEU A 57 -4.73 4.49 4.73
CA LEU A 57 -5.64 3.56 5.38
C LEU A 57 -7.09 3.80 4.94
N ALA A 58 -7.53 5.07 4.92
CA ALA A 58 -8.87 5.41 4.45
C ALA A 58 -9.12 5.00 2.99
N LEU A 59 -8.13 5.18 2.10
CA LEU A 59 -8.23 4.72 0.71
C LEU A 59 -8.35 3.18 0.62
N GLY A 60 -7.62 2.45 1.47
CA GLY A 60 -7.72 1.01 1.60
C GLY A 60 -9.09 0.54 2.12
N ASP A 61 -9.56 1.12 3.24
CA ASP A 61 -10.84 0.79 3.87
C ASP A 61 -12.02 1.07 2.94
N LEU A 62 -11.94 2.18 2.20
CA LEU A 62 -12.92 2.54 1.16
C LEU A 62 -12.72 1.76 -0.15
N ARG A 63 -11.70 0.90 -0.26
CA ARG A 63 -11.39 0.07 -1.44
C ARG A 63 -11.20 0.87 -2.73
N ILE A 64 -10.53 2.01 -2.64
CA ILE A 64 -10.28 2.93 -3.76
C ILE A 64 -9.08 2.44 -4.58
N GLN A 65 -9.34 1.79 -5.72
CA GLN A 65 -8.28 1.18 -6.55
C GLN A 65 -7.36 2.21 -7.21
N GLU A 66 -7.84 3.44 -7.42
CA GLU A 66 -7.05 4.56 -7.94
C GLU A 66 -5.84 4.89 -7.04
N ALA A 67 -5.88 4.49 -5.76
CA ALA A 67 -4.78 4.68 -4.82
C ALA A 67 -3.59 3.74 -5.07
N VAL A 68 -3.80 2.58 -5.69
CA VAL A 68 -2.75 1.56 -5.86
C VAL A 68 -1.48 2.12 -6.52
N PRO A 69 -1.52 2.72 -7.73
CA PRO A 69 -0.30 3.24 -8.34
C PRO A 69 0.37 4.35 -7.53
N VAL A 70 -0.42 5.15 -6.80
CA VAL A 70 0.10 6.22 -5.93
C VAL A 70 0.83 5.65 -4.72
N ILE A 71 0.24 4.65 -4.05
CA ILE A 71 0.85 3.96 -2.91
C ILE A 71 2.12 3.23 -3.34
N ILE A 72 2.11 2.55 -4.48
CA ILE A 72 3.29 1.87 -5.05
C ILE A 72 4.42 2.85 -5.32
N HIS A 73 4.11 4.03 -5.90
CA HIS A 73 5.12 5.06 -6.11
C HIS A 73 5.71 5.55 -4.78
N LEU A 74 4.86 5.82 -3.78
CA LEU A 74 5.31 6.29 -2.48
C LEU A 74 6.21 5.29 -1.76
N LEU A 75 5.95 3.98 -1.85
CA LEU A 75 6.82 2.95 -1.28
C LEU A 75 8.28 3.06 -1.76
N ALA A 76 8.53 3.58 -2.96
CA ALA A 76 9.88 3.79 -3.49
C ALA A 76 10.53 5.11 -3.06
N THR A 77 9.82 5.99 -2.35
CA THR A 77 10.33 7.30 -1.93
C THR A 77 10.95 7.26 -0.53
N GLU A 78 11.93 8.13 -0.29
CA GLU A 78 12.53 8.32 1.04
C GLU A 78 11.58 9.03 2.01
N ALA A 79 10.68 9.87 1.49
CA ALA A 79 9.69 10.61 2.28
C ALA A 79 8.75 9.70 3.10
N THR A 80 8.69 8.40 2.77
CA THR A 80 7.87 7.43 3.47
C THR A 80 8.68 6.30 4.10
N ALA A 81 10.01 6.41 4.19
CA ALA A 81 10.88 5.33 4.68
C ALA A 81 10.43 4.79 6.06
N THR A 82 9.95 5.67 6.95
CA THR A 82 9.44 5.32 8.29
C THR A 82 7.98 4.86 8.32
N ASN A 83 7.26 4.98 7.20
CA ASN A 83 5.79 4.85 7.13
C ASN A 83 5.34 3.80 6.10
N ARG A 84 6.26 3.02 5.53
CA ARG A 84 5.97 2.00 4.50
C ARG A 84 5.01 0.91 5.00
N GLY A 85 5.00 0.60 6.30
CA GLY A 85 4.10 -0.38 6.91
C GLY A 85 2.62 -0.06 6.68
N SER A 86 2.18 1.17 6.98
CA SER A 86 0.79 1.60 6.76
C SER A 86 0.40 1.65 5.28
N LEU A 87 1.35 2.00 4.41
CA LEU A 87 1.15 1.98 2.96
C LEU A 87 0.92 0.55 2.45
N LEU A 88 1.72 -0.41 2.91
CA LEU A 88 1.54 -1.82 2.58
C LEU A 88 0.24 -2.39 3.16
N PHE A 89 -0.11 -2.01 4.40
CA PHE A 89 -1.36 -2.42 5.02
C PHE A 89 -2.58 -1.96 4.20
N ALA A 90 -2.58 -0.71 3.74
CA ALA A 90 -3.66 -0.19 2.89
C ALA A 90 -3.85 -1.01 1.61
N LEU A 91 -2.79 -1.62 1.06
CA LEU A 91 -2.87 -2.46 -0.13
C LEU A 91 -3.53 -3.81 0.12
N LEU A 92 -3.64 -4.30 1.37
CA LEU A 92 -4.30 -5.58 1.68
C LEU A 92 -5.77 -5.60 1.21
N SER A 93 -6.41 -4.43 1.21
CA SER A 93 -7.81 -4.27 0.77
C SER A 93 -7.95 -3.89 -0.72
N LEU A 94 -6.84 -3.86 -1.47
CA LEU A 94 -6.77 -3.38 -2.85
C LEU A 94 -6.19 -4.45 -3.80
N ASN A 95 -6.31 -4.23 -5.12
CA ASN A 95 -5.77 -5.14 -6.11
C ASN A 95 -4.43 -4.61 -6.63
N TYR A 96 -3.34 -5.11 -6.06
CA TYR A 96 -1.97 -4.74 -6.38
C TYR A 96 -1.25 -5.77 -7.27
N CYS A 97 -1.97 -6.76 -7.83
CA CYS A 97 -1.36 -7.85 -8.61
C CYS A 97 -0.57 -7.37 -9.84
N ALA A 98 -0.87 -6.17 -10.36
CA ALA A 98 -0.10 -5.56 -11.44
C ALA A 98 1.30 -5.08 -11.00
N HIS A 99 1.53 -4.91 -9.69
CA HIS A 99 2.70 -4.29 -9.09
C HIS A 99 3.52 -5.24 -8.20
N LEU A 100 3.38 -6.56 -8.41
CA LEU A 100 4.02 -7.58 -7.55
C LEU A 100 5.51 -7.40 -7.37
N ASN A 101 6.23 -6.97 -8.41
CA ASN A 101 7.67 -6.73 -8.30
C ASN A 101 7.99 -5.63 -7.27
N ALA A 102 7.20 -4.55 -7.27
CA ALA A 102 7.40 -3.44 -6.34
C ALA A 102 7.02 -3.82 -4.90
N ILE A 103 6.05 -4.73 -4.73
CA ILE A 103 5.71 -5.29 -3.42
C ILE A 103 6.80 -6.25 -2.94
N ALA A 104 7.20 -7.20 -3.78
CA ALA A 104 8.22 -8.19 -3.46
C ALA A 104 9.56 -7.53 -3.11
N SER A 105 9.95 -6.45 -3.78
CA SER A 105 11.20 -5.74 -3.47
C SER A 105 11.24 -5.16 -2.05
N GLN A 106 10.09 -4.95 -1.41
CA GLN A 106 10.04 -4.52 0.00
C GLN A 106 10.57 -5.59 0.97
N LEU A 107 10.70 -6.86 0.54
CA LEU A 107 11.41 -7.90 1.31
C LEU A 107 12.91 -7.62 1.48
N GLY A 108 13.46 -6.63 0.77
CA GLY A 108 14.82 -6.12 0.99
C GLY A 108 14.93 -5.19 2.21
N SER A 109 13.82 -4.80 2.83
CA SER A 109 13.80 -3.93 3.99
C SER A 109 14.47 -4.56 5.22
N ASN A 110 14.98 -3.71 6.12
CA ASN A 110 15.44 -4.10 7.45
C ASN A 110 14.39 -3.85 8.54
N VAL A 111 13.22 -3.32 8.16
CA VAL A 111 12.14 -3.01 9.09
C VAL A 111 11.19 -4.21 9.16
N TYR A 112 11.10 -4.82 10.34
CA TYR A 112 10.26 -6.01 10.59
C TYR A 112 8.80 -5.82 10.13
N GLU A 113 8.18 -4.68 10.46
CA GLU A 113 6.80 -4.38 10.06
C GLU A 113 6.63 -4.40 8.53
N VAL A 114 7.57 -3.84 7.78
CA VAL A 114 7.54 -3.85 6.31
C VAL A 114 7.63 -5.26 5.76
N LEU A 115 8.50 -6.09 6.33
CA LEU A 115 8.68 -7.47 5.92
C LEU A 115 7.42 -8.32 6.17
N GLU A 116 6.84 -8.21 7.37
CA GLU A 116 5.58 -8.89 7.73
C GLU A 116 4.43 -8.48 6.83
N MET A 117 4.21 -7.17 6.64
CA MET A 117 3.14 -6.69 5.77
C MET A 117 3.32 -7.13 4.31
N THR A 118 4.57 -7.19 3.84
CA THR A 118 4.86 -7.70 2.50
C THR A 118 4.53 -9.18 2.37
N ILE A 119 4.86 -10.00 3.38
CA ILE A 119 4.48 -11.42 3.38
C ILE A 119 2.96 -11.57 3.39
N GLN A 120 2.23 -10.83 4.22
CA GLN A 120 0.77 -10.90 4.26
C GLN A 120 0.13 -10.59 2.90
N LEU A 121 0.68 -9.62 2.17
CA LEU A 121 0.26 -9.35 0.78
C LEU A 121 0.56 -10.59 -0.09
N LEU A 122 1.78 -11.12 -0.07
CA LEU A 122 2.14 -12.28 -0.88
C LEU A 122 1.30 -13.54 -0.57
N GLU A 123 0.84 -13.72 0.68
CA GLU A 123 -0.05 -14.81 1.09
C GLU A 123 -1.47 -14.67 0.54
N GLN A 124 -1.94 -13.44 0.30
CA GLN A 124 -3.27 -13.16 -0.26
C GLN A 124 -3.31 -13.24 -1.79
N LEU A 125 -2.20 -13.56 -2.45
CA LEU A 125 -2.17 -13.65 -3.90
C LEU A 125 -3.09 -14.76 -4.41
N PRO A 126 -3.86 -14.50 -5.48
CA PRO A 126 -4.70 -15.54 -6.06
C PRO A 126 -3.83 -16.65 -6.64
N ARG A 127 -4.20 -17.91 -6.39
CA ARG A 127 -3.45 -19.13 -6.82
C ARG A 127 -3.21 -19.27 -8.33
N ARG A 128 -3.78 -18.39 -9.16
CA ARG A 128 -3.67 -18.41 -10.63
C ARG A 128 -3.29 -17.05 -11.17
N LEU A 129 -2.20 -16.47 -10.68
CA LEU A 129 -1.61 -15.29 -11.30
C LEU A 129 -0.93 -15.64 -12.63
N LYS A 130 -0.82 -14.65 -13.53
CA LYS A 130 -0.09 -14.84 -14.79
C LYS A 130 1.37 -15.12 -14.47
N ALA A 131 1.88 -16.27 -14.92
CA ALA A 131 3.26 -16.70 -14.68
C ALA A 131 4.31 -15.65 -15.08
N ARG A 132 4.02 -14.80 -16.07
CA ARG A 132 4.91 -13.69 -16.46
C ARG A 132 5.14 -12.70 -15.31
N GLN A 133 4.09 -12.36 -14.55
CA GLN A 133 4.17 -11.35 -13.48
C GLN A 133 4.95 -11.89 -12.29
N THR A 134 4.73 -13.15 -11.93
CA THR A 134 5.39 -13.77 -10.78
C THR A 134 6.83 -14.19 -11.05
N ARG A 135 7.17 -14.61 -12.27
CA ARG A 135 8.55 -14.99 -12.65
C ARG A 135 9.53 -13.83 -12.53
N GLU A 136 9.12 -12.62 -12.87
CA GLU A 136 9.99 -11.45 -12.72
C GLU A 136 10.24 -11.13 -11.26
N ALA A 137 9.20 -11.13 -10.42
CA ALA A 137 9.34 -10.95 -8.97
C ALA A 137 10.25 -12.02 -8.35
N ILE A 138 10.10 -13.29 -8.76
CA ILE A 138 10.98 -14.38 -8.31
C ILE A 138 12.44 -14.10 -8.69
N ARG A 139 12.70 -13.75 -9.95
CA ARG A 139 14.06 -13.50 -10.44
C ARG A 139 14.74 -12.36 -9.67
N GLN A 140 14.00 -11.29 -9.39
CA GLN A 140 14.52 -10.15 -8.63
C GLN A 140 14.80 -10.52 -7.17
N LEU A 141 13.92 -11.30 -6.54
CA LEU A 141 14.13 -11.79 -5.17
C LEU A 141 15.31 -12.77 -5.07
N GLU A 142 15.55 -13.61 -6.08
CA GLU A 142 16.70 -14.51 -6.12
C GLU A 142 18.04 -13.75 -6.22
N GLN A 143 18.03 -12.54 -6.78
CA GLN A 143 19.20 -11.67 -6.90
C GLN A 143 19.34 -10.68 -5.73
N LEU A 144 18.37 -10.63 -4.82
CA LEU A 144 18.35 -9.68 -3.74
C LEU A 144 19.41 -10.05 -2.69
N ALA A 145 20.29 -9.12 -2.35
CA ALA A 145 21.21 -9.30 -1.23
C ALA A 145 20.42 -9.38 0.08
N THR A 146 20.65 -10.44 0.85
CA THR A 146 19.96 -10.66 2.12
C THR A 146 20.89 -10.46 3.32
N ASN A 147 20.29 -10.28 4.49
CA ASN A 147 20.95 -10.20 5.79
C ASN A 147 20.20 -11.05 6.82
N ALA A 148 20.71 -11.09 8.06
CA ALA A 148 20.13 -11.91 9.13
C ALA A 148 18.65 -11.60 9.42
N VAL A 149 18.19 -10.37 9.17
CA VAL A 149 16.81 -9.93 9.42
C VAL A 149 15.88 -10.42 8.31
N ASN A 150 16.25 -10.19 7.05
CA ASN A 150 15.33 -10.38 5.92
C ASN A 150 15.45 -11.74 5.20
N THR A 151 16.52 -12.53 5.44
CA THR A 151 16.76 -13.80 4.72
C THR A 151 15.58 -14.77 4.81
N ARG A 152 14.97 -14.91 5.99
CA ARG A 152 13.80 -15.78 6.20
C ARG A 152 12.58 -15.32 5.39
N TYR A 153 12.39 -14.01 5.29
CA TYR A 153 11.26 -13.38 4.58
C TYR A 153 11.43 -13.50 3.08
N VAL A 154 12.63 -13.26 2.56
CA VAL A 154 12.94 -13.48 1.13
C VAL A 154 12.70 -14.94 0.76
N THR A 155 13.14 -15.88 1.60
CA THR A 155 12.92 -17.32 1.38
C THR A 155 11.43 -17.67 1.37
N GLN A 156 10.66 -17.15 2.33
CA GLN A 156 9.21 -17.34 2.40
C GLN A 156 8.49 -16.72 1.19
N GLY A 157 8.85 -15.50 0.82
CA GLY A 157 8.29 -14.81 -0.35
C GLY A 157 8.55 -15.56 -1.65
N LEU A 158 9.76 -16.08 -1.84
CA LEU A 158 10.11 -16.95 -2.98
C LEU A 158 9.25 -18.21 -3.01
N ARG A 159 9.03 -18.86 -1.86
CA ARG A 159 8.15 -20.04 -1.77
C ARG A 159 6.72 -19.70 -2.20
N LEU A 160 6.14 -18.64 -1.64
CA LEU A 160 4.76 -18.21 -1.94
C LEU A 160 4.60 -17.90 -3.44
N LEU A 161 5.53 -17.13 -4.03
CA LEU A 161 5.48 -16.80 -5.45
C LEU A 161 5.64 -18.05 -6.34
N LYS A 162 6.48 -19.01 -5.96
CA LYS A 162 6.65 -20.28 -6.69
C LYS A 162 5.39 -21.15 -6.62
N GLU A 163 4.73 -21.23 -5.46
CA GLU A 163 3.46 -21.96 -5.29
C GLU A 163 2.34 -21.39 -6.16
N VAL A 164 2.26 -20.06 -6.26
CA VAL A 164 1.26 -19.41 -7.13
C VAL A 164 1.60 -19.55 -8.62
N THR A 165 2.89 -19.63 -8.98
CA THR A 165 3.33 -19.76 -10.38
C THR A 165 3.21 -21.19 -10.90
N TYR A 166 3.52 -22.16 -10.04
CA TYR A 166 3.59 -23.59 -10.34
C TYR A 166 2.72 -24.34 -9.33
N PRO A 167 1.38 -24.20 -9.38
CA PRO A 167 0.51 -24.91 -8.46
C PRO A 167 0.72 -26.41 -8.66
N LYS A 168 1.03 -27.12 -7.57
CA LYS A 168 1.08 -28.58 -7.59
C LYS A 168 -0.31 -29.10 -8.00
N VAL A 169 -0.34 -29.94 -9.04
CA VAL A 169 -1.53 -30.62 -9.56
C VAL A 169 -2.06 -31.60 -8.54
#